data_AF-A0A7W8FV22-F1
#
_entry.id   AF-A0A7W8FV22-F1
#
_cell.length_a   1.000
_cell.length_b   1.000
_cell.length_c   1.000
_cell.angle_alpha   90.00
_cell.angle_beta   90.00
_cell.angle_gamma   90.00
#
_symmetry.space_group_name_H-M   'P 1'
#
loop_
_entity.id
_entity.type
_entity.pdbx_description
1 polymer ?
#
loop_
_entity_poly.entity_id
_entity_poly.type
_entity_poly.pdbx_seq_one_letter_code
_entity_poly.pdbx_strand_id
1 'polypeptide(L)' 'MVIKMTRTLMEEGWAFISNESNVVVRAEHQATGEAISFNSAGNLKRWLYEKALSY' A
#
# COMPACT_ATOMS: atom_id res chain seq x y z
N MET A 1 -14.21 1.26 0.85
CA MET A 1 -13.37 0.96 -0.33
C MET A 1 -11.92 0.74 0.04
N VAL A 2 -11.22 1.71 0.66
CA VAL A 2 -9.78 1.59 1.01
C VAL A 2 -9.46 0.33 1.85
N ILE A 3 -10.23 0.04 2.91
CA ILE A 3 -10.01 -1.15 3.76
C ILE A 3 -10.11 -2.45 2.96
N LYS A 4 -11.05 -2.53 2.00
CA LYS A 4 -11.24 -3.71 1.15
C LYS A 4 -10.04 -3.88 0.21
N MET A 5 -9.57 -2.80 -0.41
CA MET A 5 -8.41 -2.83 -1.29
C MET A 5 -7.13 -3.19 -0.53
N THR A 6 -6.91 -2.61 0.64
CA THR A 6 -5.77 -2.97 1.49
C THR A 6 -5.78 -4.46 1.81
N ARG A 7 -6.95 -5.04 2.16
CA ARG A 7 -7.08 -6.48 2.41
C ARG A 7 -6.78 -7.30 1.15
N THR A 8 -7.33 -6.93 0.00
CA THR A 8 -7.06 -7.62 -1.29
C THR A 8 -5.57 -7.59 -1.64
N LEU A 9 -4.92 -6.44 -1.49
CA LEU A 9 -3.47 -6.33 -1.73
C LEU A 9 -2.68 -7.20 -0.75
N MET A 10 -3.07 -7.27 0.53
CA MET A 10 -2.43 -8.17 1.48
C MET A 10 -2.61 -9.64 1.10
N GLU A 11 -3.78 -10.03 0.57
CA GLU A 11 -4.03 -11.39 0.04
C GLU A 11 -3.21 -11.68 -1.22
N GLU A 12 -2.93 -10.66 -2.05
CA GLU A 12 -2.02 -10.76 -3.21
C GLU A 12 -0.54 -10.83 -2.80
N GLY A 13 -0.20 -10.56 -1.54
CA GLY A 13 1.17 -10.63 -1.03
C GLY A 13 1.83 -9.27 -0.79
N TRP A 14 1.06 -8.18 -0.71
CA TRP A 14 1.57 -6.87 -0.31
C TRP A 14 1.69 -6.74 1.21
N ALA A 15 2.87 -6.35 1.68
CA ALA A 15 3.15 -5.97 3.06
C ALA A 15 3.28 -4.45 3.19
N PHE A 16 2.66 -3.87 4.22
CA PHE A 16 2.72 -2.43 4.50
C PHE A 16 3.58 -2.17 5.75
N ILE A 17 4.68 -1.45 5.58
CA ILE A 17 5.66 -1.16 6.63
C ILE A 17 5.62 0.34 6.92
N SER A 18 5.33 0.73 8.15
CA SER A 18 5.44 2.11 8.62
C SER A 18 6.80 2.34 9.30
N ASN A 19 7.49 3.42 8.97
CA ASN A 19 8.71 3.83 9.68
C ASN A 19 8.37 4.50 11.03
N GLU A 20 9.33 4.57 11.97
CA GLU A 20 9.17 5.09 13.35
C GLU A 20 8.64 6.53 13.42
N SER A 21 8.83 7.32 12.35
CA SER A 21 8.26 8.67 12.25
C SER A 21 6.80 8.70 11.73
N ASN A 22 6.14 7.57 11.44
CA ASN A 22 4.79 7.47 10.85
C ASN A 22 4.58 8.18 9.49
N VAL A 23 5.60 8.86 8.96
CA VAL A 23 5.54 9.64 7.70
C VAL A 23 5.75 8.75 6.49
N VAL A 24 6.66 7.77 6.59
CA VAL A 24 7.01 6.88 5.47
C VAL A 24 6.28 5.56 5.61
N VAL A 25 5.39 5.26 4.66
CA VAL A 25 4.76 3.95 4.51
C VAL A 25 5.34 3.29 3.27
N ARG A 26 5.87 2.07 3.39
CA ARG A 26 6.35 1.27 2.27
C ARG A 26 5.39 0.11 2.03
N ALA A 27 4.94 -0.07 0.80
CA ALA A 27 4.21 -1.26 0.36
C ALA A 27 5.18 -2.14 -0.43
N GLU A 28 5.31 -3.41 -0.08
CA GLU A 28 6.20 -4.36 -0.75
C GLU A 28 5.45 -5.63 -1.14
N HIS A 29 5.52 -6.01 -2.41
CA HIS A 29 4.92 -7.22 -2.93
C HIS A 29 5.90 -8.38 -2.85
N GLN A 30 5.61 -9.34 -1.97
CA GLN A 30 6.53 -10.42 -1.65
C GLN A 30 6.83 -11.36 -2.83
N ALA A 31 5.89 -11.51 -3.78
CA ALA A 31 6.07 -12.42 -4.91
C ALA A 31 6.87 -11.82 -6.08
N THR A 32 6.85 -10.49 -6.26
CA THR A 32 7.56 -9.82 -7.37
C THR A 32 8.76 -9.01 -6.92
N GLY A 33 8.88 -8.74 -5.62
CA GLY A 33 9.88 -7.82 -5.07
C GLY A 33 9.58 -6.34 -5.36
N GLU A 34 8.39 -6.02 -5.88
CA GLU A 34 8.00 -4.63 -6.13
C GLU A 34 7.83 -3.88 -4.81
N ALA A 35 8.50 -2.75 -4.65
CA ALA A 35 8.39 -1.93 -3.45
C ALA A 35 8.08 -0.48 -3.80
N ILE A 36 7.07 0.08 -3.14
CA ILE A 36 6.60 1.45 -3.32
C ILE A 36 6.69 2.16 -1.98
N SER A 37 7.36 3.31 -1.94
CA SER A 37 7.46 4.13 -0.74
C SER A 37 6.57 5.36 -0.86
N PHE A 38 5.80 5.64 0.18
CA PHE A 38 4.90 6.77 0.30
C PHE A 38 5.42 7.72 1.35
N ASN A 39 5.59 8.99 0.98
CA ASN A 39 6.05 10.05 1.88
C ASN A 39 4.97 10.56 2.85
N SER A 40 3.75 10.01 2.77
CA SER A 40 2.65 10.30 3.70
C SER A 40 1.56 9.22 3.61
N ALA A 41 0.78 9.08 4.69
CA ALA A 41 -0.43 8.25 4.69
C ALA A 41 -1.49 8.73 3.68
N GLY A 42 -1.50 10.03 3.32
CA GLY A 42 -2.40 10.57 2.29
C GLY A 42 -2.06 10.02 0.90
N ASN A 43 -0.78 9.93 0.56
CA ASN A 43 -0.32 9.37 -0.71
C ASN A 43 -0.63 7.87 -0.81
N LEU A 44 -0.47 7.13 0.29
CA LEU A 44 -0.90 5.73 0.38
C LEU A 44 -2.40 5.58 0.11
N LYS A 45 -3.24 6.39 0.78
CA LYS A 45 -4.70 6.34 0.59
C LYS A 45 -5.10 6.62 -0.86
N ARG A 46 -4.44 7.59 -1.51
CA ARG A 46 -4.66 7.90 -2.93
C ARG A 46 -4.28 6.73 -3.82
N TRP A 47 -3.10 6.15 -3.62
CA TRP A 47 -2.67 4.98 -4.38
C TRP A 47 -3.60 3.78 -4.22
N LEU A 48 -4.06 3.50 -3.00
CA LEU A 48 -5.07 2.47 -2.72
C LEU A 48 -6.39 2.76 -3.46
N TYR A 49 -6.77 4.03 -3.58
CA TYR A 49 -7.97 4.44 -4.31
C TYR A 49 -7.80 4.26 -5.83
N GLU A 50 -6.67 4.66 -6.38
CA GLU A 50 -6.33 4.49 -7.80
C GLU A 50 -6.26 3.01 -8.20
N LYS A 51 -5.66 2.17 -7.34
CA LYS A 51 -5.67 0.70 -7.50
C LYS A 51 -7.07 0.11 -7.45
N ALA A 52 -7.92 0.59 -6.55
CA ALA A 52 -9.31 0.13 -6.45
C ALA A 52 -10.19 0.55 -7.63
N LEU A 53 -9.86 1.65 -8.33
CA LEU A 53 -10.54 2.08 -9.56
C LEU A 53 -10.04 1.32 -10.80
N SER A 54 -8.83 0.78 -10.75
CA SER A 54 -8.23 0.03 -11.86
C SER A 54 -8.63 -1.45 -11.87
N TYR A 55 -9.36 -1.90 -10.86
CA TYR A 55 -9.84 -3.27 -10.65
C TYR A 55 -11.32 -3.37 -11.01
#